data_AF-A0A1B6GW11-F1
#
_entry.id   AF-A0A1B6GW11-F1
#
_cell.length_a   1.000
_cell.length_b   1.000
_cell.length_c   1.000
_cell.angle_alpha   90.00
_cell.angle_beta   90.00
_cell.angle_gamma   90.00
#
_symmetry.space_group_name_H-M   'P 1'
#
loop_
_entity.id
_entity.type
_entity.pdbx_description
1 polymer ?
#
loop_
_entity_poly.entity_id
_entity_poly.type
_entity_poly.pdbx_seq_one_letter_code
_entity_poly.pdbx_strand_id
1 'polypeptide(L)'
;MFSCVFLAISIINFISNAVPEVLGYDLGASCDYDEDCIVDHSYCRNQQVCQCRIGYQPAPDGITCVATVGARCHTNFDCMTLPQSECRQDVCQCQPDFVPDPTGVQCLARVPDIKGVCQLDNQCQASFGDQSHCYAGRCECMMRYHFLNGRCFLTRDLNEFCGNSSECYIGPDYTKVVECVGQRCQCITGYYIDEYHKCKRSAGVTTLPT
;
A
#
# COMPACT_ATOMS: atom_id res chain seq x y z
N MET A 1 -16.59 -49.15 -76.73
CA MET A 1 -17.93 -49.79 -76.78
C MET A 1 -18.25 -50.34 -75.39
N PHE A 2 -19.41 -49.95 -74.84
CA PHE A 2 -20.10 -50.43 -73.62
C PHE A 2 -19.36 -50.30 -72.27
N SER A 3 -19.80 -49.56 -71.23
CA SER A 3 -21.10 -49.26 -70.57
C SER A 3 -21.27 -50.02 -69.26
N CYS A 4 -21.93 -49.34 -68.29
CA CYS A 4 -22.46 -49.76 -66.98
C CYS A 4 -21.52 -49.52 -65.76
N VAL A 5 -21.70 -48.53 -64.86
CA VAL A 5 -22.82 -48.02 -64.02
C VAL A 5 -22.94 -48.74 -62.65
N PHE A 6 -22.45 -48.02 -61.62
CA PHE A 6 -22.84 -47.86 -60.20
C PHE A 6 -23.25 -49.03 -59.27
N LEU A 7 -22.58 -49.14 -58.11
CA LEU A 7 -23.10 -48.84 -56.74
C LEU A 7 -22.22 -49.49 -55.64
N ALA A 8 -21.72 -48.69 -54.68
CA ALA A 8 -21.74 -49.01 -53.22
C ALA A 8 -20.98 -47.96 -52.39
N ILE A 9 -21.77 -47.10 -51.73
CA ILE A 9 -21.75 -46.69 -50.30
C ILE A 9 -20.40 -46.36 -49.62
N SER A 10 -20.37 -45.12 -49.12
CA SER A 10 -19.48 -44.41 -48.21
C SER A 10 -18.82 -45.21 -47.08
N ILE A 11 -17.52 -44.97 -46.85
CA ILE A 11 -16.96 -44.82 -45.49
C ILE A 11 -15.92 -43.69 -45.55
N ILE A 12 -16.26 -42.60 -44.87
CA ILE A 12 -15.39 -41.45 -44.63
C ILE A 12 -14.34 -41.88 -43.61
N ASN A 13 -13.07 -41.99 -44.01
CA ASN A 13 -11.95 -42.04 -43.07
C ASN A 13 -11.43 -40.61 -42.86
N PHE A 14 -12.12 -39.85 -42.02
CA PHE A 14 -11.48 -38.72 -41.35
C PHE A 14 -10.53 -39.32 -40.31
N ILE A 15 -9.24 -39.31 -40.60
CA ILE A 15 -8.21 -39.44 -39.57
C ILE A 15 -8.28 -38.12 -38.79
N SER A 16 -9.14 -38.07 -37.79
CA SER A 16 -9.08 -37.05 -36.76
C SER A 16 -7.80 -37.28 -35.97
N ASN A 17 -6.74 -36.56 -36.31
CA ASN A 17 -5.71 -36.23 -35.33
C ASN A 17 -6.39 -35.36 -34.28
N ALA A 18 -6.96 -36.01 -33.26
CA ALA A 18 -7.30 -35.35 -32.02
C ALA A 18 -5.98 -34.89 -31.41
N VAL A 19 -5.62 -33.63 -31.67
CA VAL A 19 -4.77 -32.88 -30.75
C VAL A 19 -5.51 -32.94 -29.42
N PRO A 20 -4.91 -33.39 -28.31
CA PRO A 20 -5.54 -33.18 -27.02
C PRO A 20 -5.57 -31.67 -26.85
N GLU A 21 -6.73 -31.06 -27.08
CA GLU A 21 -7.02 -29.74 -26.55
C GLU A 21 -6.78 -29.86 -25.05
N VAL A 22 -5.76 -29.14 -24.56
CA VAL A 22 -5.59 -28.90 -23.13
C VAL A 22 -6.81 -28.06 -22.72
N LEU A 23 -7.90 -28.75 -22.44
CA LEU A 23 -9.21 -28.17 -22.22
C LEU A 23 -9.28 -27.67 -20.77
N GLY A 24 -8.79 -26.44 -20.56
CA GLY A 24 -9.13 -25.54 -19.46
C GLY A 24 -9.21 -26.14 -18.06
N TYR A 25 -8.05 -26.29 -17.40
CA TYR A 25 -7.93 -26.51 -15.94
C TYR A 25 -7.63 -25.18 -15.21
N ASP A 26 -8.10 -24.09 -15.82
CA ASP A 26 -7.82 -22.72 -15.40
C ASP A 26 -8.75 -22.31 -14.25
N LEU A 27 -8.42 -21.19 -13.59
CA LEU A 27 -9.32 -20.59 -12.62
C LEU A 27 -10.70 -20.35 -13.28
N GLY A 28 -11.77 -20.77 -12.62
CA GLY A 28 -13.12 -20.74 -13.18
C GLY A 28 -13.57 -22.03 -13.88
N ALA A 29 -12.69 -23.02 -14.06
CA ALA A 29 -13.06 -24.34 -14.59
C ALA A 29 -13.90 -25.16 -13.59
N SER A 30 -14.70 -26.09 -14.12
CA SER A 30 -15.48 -27.03 -13.32
C SER A 30 -14.57 -28.06 -12.63
N CYS A 31 -14.87 -28.41 -11.39
CA CYS A 31 -14.10 -29.38 -10.60
C CYS A 31 -15.02 -30.11 -9.62
N ASP A 32 -14.61 -31.31 -9.20
CA ASP A 32 -15.27 -32.08 -8.14
C ASP A 32 -14.41 -32.08 -6.86
N TYR A 33 -13.07 -32.09 -7.00
CA TYR A 33 -12.11 -32.14 -5.91
C TYR A 33 -11.00 -31.10 -6.06
N ASP A 34 -10.32 -30.77 -4.95
CA ASP A 34 -9.20 -29.84 -4.94
C ASP A 34 -8.07 -30.27 -5.89
N GLU A 35 -7.83 -31.58 -6.06
CA GLU A 35 -6.79 -32.10 -6.96
C GLU A 35 -7.08 -31.84 -8.45
N ASP A 36 -8.34 -31.54 -8.81
CA ASP A 36 -8.70 -31.18 -10.20
C ASP A 36 -8.16 -29.78 -10.57
N CYS A 37 -7.88 -28.94 -9.57
CA CYS A 37 -7.41 -27.58 -9.74
C CYS A 37 -5.87 -27.55 -9.73
N ILE A 38 -5.27 -27.60 -10.93
CA ILE A 38 -3.82 -27.72 -11.14
C ILE A 38 -3.08 -26.40 -10.85
N VAL A 39 -3.77 -25.25 -10.91
CA VAL A 39 -3.18 -23.94 -10.64
C VAL A 39 -2.69 -23.90 -9.19
N ASP A 40 -1.44 -23.48 -9.00
CA ASP A 40 -0.85 -23.41 -7.67
C ASP A 40 -1.66 -22.45 -6.76
N HIS A 41 -1.78 -22.82 -5.49
CA HIS A 41 -2.63 -22.15 -4.52
C HIS A 41 -4.11 -22.00 -4.95
N SER A 42 -4.63 -22.87 -5.81
CA SER A 42 -6.06 -22.98 -6.11
C SER A 42 -6.71 -24.17 -5.38
N TYR A 43 -8.04 -24.16 -5.30
CA TYR A 43 -8.86 -25.20 -4.69
C TYR A 43 -10.23 -25.27 -5.36
N CYS A 44 -10.94 -26.39 -5.17
CA CYS A 44 -12.26 -26.58 -5.75
C CYS A 44 -13.33 -26.03 -4.83
N ARG A 45 -13.77 -24.80 -5.10
CA ARG A 45 -14.79 -24.16 -4.28
C ARG A 45 -16.15 -24.82 -4.52
N ASN A 46 -16.74 -25.29 -3.43
CA ASN A 46 -18.07 -25.92 -3.39
C ASN A 46 -18.22 -27.15 -4.31
N GLN A 47 -17.13 -27.85 -4.65
CA GLN A 47 -17.17 -28.97 -5.62
C GLN A 47 -17.80 -28.55 -6.96
N GLN A 48 -17.46 -27.33 -7.40
CA GLN A 48 -18.06 -26.73 -8.59
C GLN A 48 -17.07 -25.97 -9.43
N VAL A 49 -16.19 -25.17 -8.83
CA VAL A 49 -15.34 -24.25 -9.60
C VAL A 49 -13.97 -24.03 -8.95
N CYS A 50 -12.91 -24.10 -9.76
CA CYS A 50 -11.56 -23.81 -9.31
C CYS A 50 -11.39 -22.31 -8.99
N GLN A 51 -10.90 -22.00 -7.79
CA GLN A 51 -10.65 -20.63 -7.33
C GLN A 51 -9.37 -20.55 -6.51
N CYS A 52 -8.79 -19.35 -6.41
CA CYS A 52 -7.63 -19.12 -5.53
C CYS A 52 -7.99 -19.33 -4.06
N ARG A 53 -7.06 -19.92 -3.31
CA ARG A 53 -7.17 -20.11 -1.86
C ARG A 53 -7.19 -18.75 -1.13
N ILE A 54 -7.64 -18.77 0.12
CA ILE A 54 -7.69 -17.56 0.96
C ILE A 54 -6.30 -16.93 1.05
N GLY A 55 -6.22 -15.61 0.83
CA GLY A 55 -4.96 -14.88 0.76
C GLY A 55 -4.30 -14.89 -0.62
N TYR A 56 -4.99 -15.40 -1.64
CA TYR A 56 -4.53 -15.33 -3.03
C TYR A 56 -5.62 -14.71 -3.90
N GLN A 57 -5.22 -13.98 -4.93
CA GLN A 57 -6.11 -13.39 -5.92
C GLN A 57 -5.75 -13.86 -7.34
N PRO A 58 -6.73 -13.99 -8.25
CA PRO A 58 -6.43 -14.24 -9.65
C PRO A 58 -5.59 -13.10 -10.22
N ALA A 59 -4.49 -13.43 -10.88
CA ALA A 59 -3.71 -12.47 -11.63
C ALA A 59 -4.50 -11.97 -12.87
N PRO A 60 -4.07 -10.87 -13.50
CA PRO A 60 -4.72 -10.37 -14.72
C PRO A 60 -4.74 -11.36 -15.89
N ASP A 61 -3.86 -12.36 -15.89
CA ASP A 61 -3.85 -13.44 -16.89
C ASP A 61 -5.01 -14.44 -16.72
N GLY A 62 -5.70 -14.41 -15.58
CA GLY A 62 -6.82 -15.30 -15.25
C GLY A 62 -6.43 -16.74 -14.97
N ILE A 63 -5.15 -17.08 -14.95
CA ILE A 63 -4.66 -18.46 -14.86
C ILE A 63 -3.64 -18.66 -13.74
N THR A 64 -3.21 -17.60 -13.05
CA THR A 64 -2.32 -17.69 -11.88
C THR A 64 -2.95 -17.09 -10.62
N CYS A 65 -2.63 -17.66 -9.47
CA CYS A 65 -2.99 -17.12 -8.16
C CYS A 65 -1.79 -16.37 -7.56
N VAL A 66 -1.93 -15.07 -7.37
CA VAL A 66 -0.90 -14.23 -6.72
C VAL A 66 -1.18 -14.09 -5.23
N ALA A 67 -0.14 -14.22 -4.42
CA ALA A 67 -0.23 -14.03 -2.99
C ALA A 67 -0.62 -12.57 -2.69
N THR A 68 -1.45 -12.40 -1.66
CA THR A 68 -1.75 -11.08 -1.11
C THR A 68 -1.10 -10.91 0.25
N VAL A 69 -1.02 -9.67 0.72
CA VAL A 69 -0.68 -9.38 2.11
C VAL A 69 -1.66 -10.15 3.01
N GLY A 70 -1.13 -10.93 3.95
CA GLY A 70 -1.90 -11.84 4.81
C GLY A 70 -2.05 -13.28 4.30
N ALA A 71 -1.56 -13.61 3.10
CA ALA A 71 -1.46 -15.00 2.63
C ALA A 71 -0.63 -15.83 3.60
N ARG A 72 -1.02 -17.08 3.88
CA ARG A 72 -0.22 -17.96 4.72
C ARG A 72 1.07 -18.34 4.02
N CYS A 73 2.16 -18.39 4.77
CA CYS A 73 3.47 -18.76 4.26
C CYS A 73 4.27 -19.53 5.32
N HIS A 74 5.25 -20.29 4.85
CA HIS A 74 6.28 -20.94 5.67
C HIS A 74 7.67 -20.35 5.40
N THR A 75 7.92 -19.91 4.17
CA THR A 75 9.17 -19.29 3.74
C THR A 75 8.90 -18.10 2.82
N ASN A 76 9.92 -17.29 2.57
CA ASN A 76 9.81 -16.17 1.62
C ASN A 76 9.46 -16.62 0.19
N PHE A 77 9.66 -17.90 -0.15
CA PHE A 77 9.31 -18.43 -1.47
C PHE A 77 7.80 -18.41 -1.70
N ASP A 78 7.00 -18.67 -0.67
CA ASP A 78 5.53 -18.68 -0.76
C ASP A 78 4.96 -17.28 -1.09
N CYS A 79 5.72 -16.23 -0.78
CA CYS A 79 5.37 -14.84 -1.03
C CYS A 79 6.00 -14.28 -2.32
N MET A 80 6.70 -15.09 -3.12
CA MET A 80 7.46 -14.61 -4.29
C MET A 80 6.58 -13.90 -5.34
N THR A 81 5.31 -14.28 -5.43
CA THR A 81 4.34 -13.65 -6.34
C THR A 81 3.84 -12.28 -5.87
N LEU A 82 4.12 -11.91 -4.61
CA LEU A 82 3.90 -10.58 -4.04
C LEU A 82 5.26 -9.85 -3.95
N PRO A 83 5.60 -8.95 -4.89
CA PRO A 83 6.89 -8.27 -4.89
C PRO A 83 7.10 -7.43 -3.63
N GLN A 84 8.36 -7.33 -3.17
CA GLN A 84 8.74 -6.54 -1.98
C GLN A 84 8.05 -6.99 -0.69
N SER A 85 7.78 -8.30 -0.59
CA SER A 85 7.24 -8.94 0.60
C SER A 85 8.22 -9.95 1.20
N GLU A 86 7.92 -10.35 2.43
CA GLU A 86 8.61 -11.40 3.16
C GLU A 86 7.58 -12.23 3.95
N CYS A 87 7.93 -13.49 4.22
CA CYS A 87 7.16 -14.32 5.12
C CYS A 87 7.52 -13.96 6.56
N ARG A 88 6.58 -13.34 7.27
CA ARG A 88 6.78 -12.91 8.65
C ARG A 88 5.56 -13.29 9.48
N GLN A 89 5.79 -13.99 10.59
CA GLN A 89 4.70 -14.47 11.46
C GLN A 89 3.68 -15.34 10.69
N ASP A 90 4.19 -16.27 9.89
CA ASP A 90 3.41 -17.24 9.08
C ASP A 90 2.46 -16.60 8.06
N VAL A 91 2.65 -15.31 7.75
CA VAL A 91 1.92 -14.60 6.69
C VAL A 91 2.83 -13.74 5.82
N CYS A 92 2.47 -13.57 4.56
CA CYS A 92 3.14 -12.64 3.66
C CYS A 92 2.86 -11.20 4.11
N GLN A 93 3.92 -10.43 4.36
CA GLN A 93 3.84 -9.02 4.74
C GLN A 93 4.76 -8.21 3.84
N CYS A 94 4.40 -6.96 3.59
CA CYS A 94 5.34 -6.04 2.94
C CYS A 94 6.60 -5.88 3.79
N GLN A 95 7.75 -5.78 3.13
CA GLN A 95 9.03 -5.49 3.78
C GLN A 95 8.98 -4.14 4.53
N PRO A 96 9.90 -3.87 5.48
CA PRO A 96 9.83 -2.70 6.37
C PRO A 96 9.60 -1.35 5.68
N ASP A 97 10.17 -1.12 4.49
CA ASP A 97 10.08 0.13 3.74
C ASP A 97 8.94 0.17 2.71
N PHE A 98 8.01 -0.78 2.80
CA PHE A 98 6.87 -0.89 1.91
C PHE A 98 5.54 -0.91 2.67
N VAL A 99 4.46 -0.53 2.00
CA VAL A 99 3.09 -0.55 2.49
C VAL A 99 2.18 -1.24 1.48
N PRO A 100 1.14 -1.96 1.93
CA PRO A 100 0.24 -2.65 1.02
C PRO A 100 -0.64 -1.66 0.24
N ASP A 101 -0.97 -1.97 -1.00
CA ASP A 101 -2.07 -1.30 -1.69
C ASP A 101 -3.44 -1.77 -1.12
N PRO A 102 -4.57 -1.15 -1.50
CA PRO A 102 -5.89 -1.52 -0.97
C PRO A 102 -6.33 -2.95 -1.30
N THR A 103 -5.82 -3.53 -2.39
CA THR A 103 -6.12 -4.92 -2.79
C THR A 103 -5.20 -5.93 -2.12
N GLY A 104 -4.06 -5.48 -1.59
CA GLY A 104 -3.04 -6.30 -0.95
C GLY A 104 -2.16 -7.09 -1.93
N VAL A 105 -2.29 -6.89 -3.23
CA VAL A 105 -1.49 -7.58 -4.27
C VAL A 105 -0.18 -6.85 -4.60
N GLN A 106 0.01 -5.65 -4.05
CA GLN A 106 1.21 -4.85 -4.25
C GLN A 106 1.73 -4.27 -2.94
N CYS A 107 3.05 -4.26 -2.81
CA CYS A 107 3.75 -3.52 -1.78
C CYS A 107 4.39 -2.28 -2.41
N LEU A 108 3.90 -1.10 -2.04
CA LEU A 108 4.34 0.21 -2.52
C LEU A 108 5.40 0.78 -1.59
N ALA A 109 6.45 1.39 -2.14
CA ALA A 109 7.51 1.98 -1.33
C ALA A 109 6.96 3.12 -0.45
N ARG A 110 7.43 3.19 0.80
CA ARG A 110 7.24 4.34 1.68
C ARG A 110 7.93 5.57 1.09
N VAL A 111 7.42 6.75 1.42
CA VAL A 111 7.99 8.01 0.92
C VAL A 111 9.00 8.56 1.93
N PRO A 112 10.26 8.80 1.55
CA PRO A 112 11.29 9.25 2.49
C PRO A 112 11.22 10.75 2.83
N ASP A 113 10.52 11.56 2.01
CA ASP A 113 10.41 13.01 2.17
C ASP A 113 8.95 13.51 2.13
N ILE A 114 8.60 14.51 2.95
CA ILE A 114 7.22 15.02 3.07
C ILE A 114 6.71 15.72 1.80
N LYS A 115 7.49 15.83 0.72
CA LYS A 115 7.04 16.26 -0.62
C LYS A 115 7.39 15.24 -1.71
N GLY A 116 7.81 14.04 -1.30
CA GLY A 116 8.11 12.93 -2.19
C GLY A 116 6.87 12.41 -2.91
N VAL A 117 7.10 11.69 -4.01
CA VAL A 117 6.05 11.18 -4.89
C VAL A 117 5.28 10.06 -4.19
N CYS A 118 3.95 10.12 -4.27
CA CYS A 118 3.05 9.11 -3.73
C CYS A 118 1.90 8.83 -4.69
N GLN A 119 1.25 7.69 -4.47
CA GLN A 119 0.01 7.29 -5.13
C GLN A 119 -1.13 7.19 -4.12
N LEU A 120 -0.81 6.77 -2.89
CA LEU A 120 -1.78 6.52 -1.82
C LEU A 120 -1.35 7.20 -0.52
N ASP A 121 -2.35 7.54 0.30
CA ASP A 121 -2.15 8.19 1.60
C ASP A 121 -1.28 7.35 2.53
N ASN A 122 -1.43 6.02 2.52
CA ASN A 122 -0.74 5.14 3.44
C ASN A 122 0.80 5.15 3.25
N GLN A 123 1.31 5.47 2.07
CA GLN A 123 2.74 5.65 1.84
C GLN A 123 3.30 6.85 2.63
N CYS A 124 2.50 7.92 2.72
CA CYS A 124 2.82 9.11 3.51
C CYS A 124 2.61 8.84 5.00
N GLN A 125 1.49 8.22 5.37
CA GLN A 125 1.13 7.96 6.77
C GLN A 125 2.14 7.04 7.46
N ALA A 126 2.62 6.02 6.76
CA ALA A 126 3.64 5.11 7.27
C ALA A 126 5.02 5.79 7.50
N SER A 127 5.23 6.98 6.95
CA SER A 127 6.49 7.73 7.01
C SER A 127 6.39 8.93 7.95
N PHE A 128 5.27 9.66 7.92
CA PHE A 128 5.09 10.95 8.59
C PHE A 128 3.93 10.99 9.59
N GLY A 129 3.29 9.84 9.82
CA GLY A 129 2.15 9.67 10.73
C GLY A 129 0.79 9.92 10.05
N ASP A 130 -0.27 9.51 10.74
CA ASP A 130 -1.65 9.43 10.21
C ASP A 130 -2.21 10.76 9.68
N GLN A 131 -1.64 11.88 10.10
CA GLN A 131 -2.05 13.24 9.73
C GLN A 131 -1.34 13.73 8.46
N SER A 132 -0.76 12.82 7.69
CA SER A 132 -0.23 13.04 6.34
C SER A 132 -1.08 12.32 5.30
N HIS A 133 -1.09 12.83 4.08
CA HIS A 133 -1.87 12.28 2.96
C HIS A 133 -1.17 12.55 1.64
N CYS A 134 -1.57 11.83 0.60
CA CYS A 134 -1.09 12.00 -0.75
C CYS A 134 -1.98 13.02 -1.49
N TYR A 135 -1.49 14.23 -1.64
CA TYR A 135 -2.19 15.31 -2.33
C TYR A 135 -1.45 15.71 -3.60
N ALA A 136 -2.17 15.71 -4.73
CA ALA A 136 -1.60 16.02 -6.04
C ALA A 136 -0.31 15.22 -6.36
N GLY A 137 -0.26 13.94 -5.96
CA GLY A 137 0.86 13.03 -6.19
C GLY A 137 2.07 13.26 -5.29
N ARG A 138 1.95 14.09 -4.24
CA ARG A 138 3.01 14.32 -3.25
C ARG A 138 2.47 14.17 -1.84
N CYS A 139 3.30 13.70 -0.92
CA CYS A 139 2.91 13.72 0.48
C CYS A 139 2.72 15.15 0.94
N GLU A 140 1.76 15.39 1.84
CA GLU A 140 1.55 16.65 2.54
C GLU A 140 0.93 16.38 3.92
N CYS A 141 1.16 17.27 4.89
CA CYS A 141 0.35 17.26 6.11
C CYS A 141 -1.08 17.68 5.78
N MET A 142 -2.06 17.07 6.45
CA MET A 142 -3.46 17.44 6.31
C MET A 142 -3.72 18.89 6.74
N MET A 143 -4.88 19.42 6.37
CA MET A 143 -5.29 20.78 6.75
C MET A 143 -5.21 20.97 8.27
N ARG A 144 -4.65 22.11 8.70
CA ARG A 144 -4.37 22.45 10.11
C ARG A 144 -3.24 21.65 10.76
N TYR A 145 -2.47 20.86 10.01
CA TYR A 145 -1.24 20.24 10.49
C TYR A 145 -0.03 20.86 9.80
N HIS A 146 1.11 20.86 10.48
CA HIS A 146 2.40 21.28 9.93
C HIS A 146 3.42 20.16 10.10
N PHE A 147 4.45 20.17 9.26
CA PHE A 147 5.52 19.19 9.32
C PHE A 147 6.64 19.68 10.25
N LEU A 148 7.01 18.86 11.23
CA LEU A 148 8.12 19.12 12.13
C LEU A 148 8.75 17.79 12.56
N ASN A 149 10.08 17.71 12.59
CA ASN A 149 10.83 16.54 13.08
C ASN A 149 10.36 15.19 12.52
N GLY A 150 10.06 15.14 11.22
CA GLY A 150 9.68 13.91 10.53
C GLY A 150 8.21 13.51 10.66
N ARG A 151 7.35 14.31 11.30
CA ARG A 151 5.92 14.01 11.46
C ARG A 151 5.03 15.23 11.29
N CYS A 152 3.75 14.99 11.04
CA CYS A 152 2.73 16.02 10.99
C CYS A 152 2.12 16.24 12.39
N PHE A 153 2.22 17.47 12.90
CA PHE A 153 1.66 17.88 14.19
C PHE A 153 0.51 18.87 14.00
N LEU A 154 -0.49 18.79 14.87
CA LEU A 154 -1.60 19.74 14.85
C LEU A 154 -1.05 21.14 15.10
N THR A 155 -1.35 22.07 14.21
CA THR A 155 -0.92 23.46 14.33
C THR A 155 -1.73 24.16 15.40
N ARG A 156 -1.01 24.70 16.40
CA ARG A 156 -1.52 25.57 17.45
C ARG A 156 -0.82 26.92 17.38
N ASP A 157 -1.62 27.97 17.26
CA ASP A 157 -1.11 29.34 17.24
C ASP A 157 -0.75 29.82 18.66
N LEU A 158 -0.09 30.96 18.79
CA LEU A 158 0.19 31.60 20.07
C LEU A 158 -1.09 31.76 20.89
N ASN A 159 -0.97 31.48 22.19
CA ASN A 159 -2.06 31.42 23.16
C ASN A 159 -3.11 30.33 22.92
N GLU A 160 -3.02 29.49 21.90
CA GLU A 160 -3.88 28.31 21.80
C GLU A 160 -3.45 27.22 22.78
N PHE A 161 -4.40 26.34 23.14
CA PHE A 161 -4.11 25.19 23.99
C PHE A 161 -3.23 24.19 23.26
N CYS A 162 -2.19 23.70 23.95
CA CYS A 162 -1.24 22.74 23.41
C CYS A 162 -0.98 21.60 24.41
N GLY A 163 -0.73 20.41 23.87
CA GLY A 163 -0.24 19.26 24.64
C GLY A 163 1.29 19.14 24.59
N ASN A 164 1.91 19.62 23.52
CA ASN A 164 3.35 19.51 23.27
C ASN A 164 3.86 20.74 22.51
N SER A 165 5.11 21.16 22.76
CA SER A 165 5.77 22.25 22.03
C SER A 165 5.82 22.03 20.51
N SER A 166 5.83 20.78 20.02
CA SER A 166 5.76 20.46 18.59
C SER A 166 4.42 20.81 17.94
N GLU A 167 3.36 21.09 18.72
CA GLU A 167 2.09 21.59 18.19
C GLU A 167 2.15 23.11 17.95
N CYS A 168 2.97 23.83 18.70
CA CYS A 168 3.08 25.28 18.64
C CYS A 168 3.82 25.71 17.37
N TYR A 169 3.10 26.33 16.43
CA TYR A 169 3.68 26.66 15.13
C TYR A 169 3.01 27.90 14.53
N ILE A 170 3.83 28.94 14.32
CA ILE A 170 3.41 30.22 13.71
C ILE A 170 4.16 30.53 12.41
N GLY A 171 4.85 29.52 11.85
CA GLY A 171 5.66 29.60 10.64
C GLY A 171 7.00 28.87 10.79
N PRO A 172 7.66 28.51 9.67
CA PRO A 172 8.86 27.69 9.67
C PRO A 172 10.04 28.35 10.39
N ASP A 173 10.12 29.69 10.32
CA ASP A 173 11.18 30.49 10.95
C ASP A 173 11.07 30.56 12.48
N TYR A 174 9.93 30.14 13.04
CA TYR A 174 9.63 30.29 14.47
C TYR A 174 9.72 28.99 15.26
N THR A 175 10.00 27.86 14.60
CA THR A 175 10.01 26.50 15.19
C THR A 175 10.93 26.33 16.42
N LYS A 176 11.90 27.22 16.61
CA LYS A 176 12.84 27.21 17.75
C LYS A 176 12.56 28.28 18.81
N VAL A 177 11.56 29.14 18.60
CA VAL A 177 11.28 30.28 19.48
C VAL A 177 9.85 30.28 20.02
N VAL A 178 9.09 29.22 19.75
CA VAL A 178 7.79 28.94 20.36
C VAL A 178 7.84 27.63 21.12
N GLU A 179 7.13 27.56 22.24
CA GLU A 179 7.03 26.36 23.07
C GLU A 179 5.68 26.29 23.78
N CYS A 180 5.33 25.09 24.27
CA CYS A 180 4.12 24.88 25.05
C CYS A 180 4.43 25.06 26.55
N VAL A 181 4.00 26.18 27.13
CA VAL A 181 4.21 26.49 28.55
C VAL A 181 2.86 26.75 29.20
N GLY A 182 2.58 26.06 30.31
CA GLY A 182 1.30 26.18 31.01
C GLY A 182 0.10 25.80 30.13
N GLN A 183 0.26 24.77 29.28
CA GLN A 183 -0.73 24.29 28.29
C GLN A 183 -1.12 25.33 27.23
N ARG A 184 -0.33 26.39 27.03
CA ARG A 184 -0.56 27.35 25.96
C ARG A 184 0.73 27.61 25.17
N CYS A 185 0.59 27.82 23.87
CA CYS A 185 1.72 28.17 23.03
C CYS A 185 2.19 29.60 23.35
N GLN A 186 3.47 29.73 23.66
CA GLN A 186 4.10 30.99 24.04
C GLN A 186 5.46 31.14 23.35
N CYS A 187 5.96 32.37 23.28
CA CYS A 187 7.35 32.58 22.90
C CYS A 187 8.27 32.07 24.01
N ILE A 188 9.42 31.52 23.63
CA ILE A 188 10.45 31.12 24.59
C ILE A 188 10.95 32.33 25.40
N THR A 189 11.64 32.06 26.51
CA THR A 189 12.26 33.11 27.33
C THR A 189 13.17 34.03 26.50
N GLY A 190 13.04 35.34 26.69
CA GLY A 190 13.80 36.36 25.95
C GLY A 190 13.18 36.79 24.62
N TYR A 191 11.98 36.29 24.31
CA TYR A 191 11.15 36.73 23.19
C TYR A 191 9.81 37.26 23.71
N TYR A 192 9.20 38.18 22.95
CA TYR A 192 7.86 38.71 23.21
C TYR A 192 7.00 38.62 21.95
N ILE A 193 5.68 38.58 22.13
CA ILE A 193 4.70 38.62 21.04
C ILE A 193 4.58 40.07 20.54
N ASP A 194 4.89 40.31 19.27
CA ASP A 194 4.74 41.62 18.64
C ASP A 194 3.33 41.87 18.09
N GLU A 195 3.12 43.04 17.47
CA GLU A 195 1.83 43.46 16.89
C GLU A 195 1.35 42.55 15.74
N TYR A 196 2.25 41.78 15.13
CA TYR A 196 1.95 40.83 14.06
C TYR A 196 1.74 39.40 14.56
N HIS A 197 1.60 39.22 15.88
CA HIS A 197 1.49 37.90 16.52
C HIS A 197 2.68 37.00 16.20
N LYS A 198 3.90 37.57 16.19
CA LYS A 198 5.16 36.85 15.99
C LYS A 198 6.06 36.98 17.21
N CYS A 199 6.97 36.01 17.38
CA CYS A 199 7.95 36.05 18.47
C CYS A 199 9.17 36.85 18.05
N LYS A 200 9.36 38.02 18.67
CA LYS A 200 10.51 38.90 18.44
C LYS A 200 11.42 38.91 19.67
N ARG A 201 12.74 38.97 19.44
CA ARG A 201 13.72 38.99 20.53
C ARG A 201 13.57 40.27 21.35
N SER A 202 13.52 40.13 22.68
CA SER A 202 13.54 41.25 23.62
C SER A 202 14.92 41.90 23.61
N ALA A 203 14.99 43.21 23.39
CA ALA A 203 16.22 43.97 23.51
C ALA A 203 16.62 44.03 24.99
N GLY A 204 17.55 43.17 25.42
CA GLY A 204 18.03 43.13 26.81
C GLY A 204 18.53 41.77 27.31
N VAL A 205 18.31 40.67 26.58
CA VAL A 205 18.85 39.36 26.97
C VAL A 205 20.16 39.10 26.23
N THR A 206 21.26 39.57 26.82
CA THR A 206 22.60 39.06 26.53
C THR A 206 22.64 37.65 27.09
N THR A 207 22.78 36.65 26.23
CA THR A 207 23.07 35.28 26.65
C THR A 207 24.37 35.32 27.46
N LEU A 208 24.30 35.18 28.78
CA LEU A 208 25.47 34.85 29.58
C LEU A 208 25.83 33.39 29.27
N PRO A 209 27.03 33.12 28.71
CA PRO A 209 27.49 31.75 28.55
C PRO A 209 27.79 31.17 29.93
N THR A 210 27.19 30.02 30.23
CA THR A 210 27.68 29.08 31.25
C THR A 210 28.75 28.19 30.65
#